data_AF-A0A9X7N2Z5-F1
#
_entry.id   AF-A0A9X7N2Z5-F1
#
_cell.length_a   1.000
_cell.length_b   1.000
_cell.length_c   1.000
_cell.angle_alpha   90.00
_cell.angle_beta   90.00
_cell.angle_gamma   90.00
#
_symmetry.space_group_name_H-M   'P 1'
#
loop_
_entity.id
_entity.type
_entity.pdbx_description
1 polymer ?
#
loop_
_entity_poly.entity_id
_entity_poly.type
_entity_poly.pdbx_seq_one_letter_code
_entity_poly.pdbx_strand_id
1 'polypeptide(L)'
;MESLQTFRILHGIAAVLPFLAVIGLAWYGWRSWRGGDAGVIAKALQRIGLIGWVLVAGSVASLPVTGYRMVQTVGWPLGQTWLLGSACLLIVATIFWLLFTTRLWRIRDLALVAQSSGEPIAAGAARQWKFGLAFFALALLCVIAILVLMISKPV
;
A
#
# COMPACT_ATOMS: atom_id res chain seq x y z
N MET A 1 1.75 30.71 9.72
CA MET A 1 2.91 29.78 9.67
C MET A 1 2.57 28.44 10.32
N GLU A 2 1.79 28.41 11.40
CA GLU A 2 1.40 27.16 12.08
C GLU A 2 0.60 26.18 11.20
N SER A 3 -0.34 26.66 10.38
CA SER A 3 -1.15 25.79 9.50
C SER A 3 -0.33 25.00 8.47
N LEU A 4 0.68 25.63 7.87
CA LEU A 4 1.56 24.98 6.88
C LEU A 4 2.39 23.87 7.51
N GLN A 5 2.90 24.09 8.73
CA GLN A 5 3.67 23.09 9.46
C GLN A 5 2.80 21.88 9.82
N THR A 6 1.56 22.11 10.28
CA THR A 6 0.60 21.04 10.56
C THR A 6 0.33 20.17 9.33
N PHE A 7 0.04 20.78 8.17
CA PHE A 7 -0.19 19.99 6.94
C PHE A 7 1.04 19.23 6.49
N ARG A 8 2.24 19.79 6.64
CA ARG A 8 3.50 19.10 6.32
C ARG A 8 3.71 17.87 7.20
N ILE A 9 3.43 17.98 8.50
CA ILE A 9 3.51 16.86 9.44
C ILE A 9 2.48 15.79 9.09
N LEU A 10 1.21 16.18 8.88
CA LEU A 10 0.15 15.23 8.49
C LEU A 10 0.46 14.51 7.19
N HIS A 11 0.96 15.23 6.18
CA HIS A 11 1.37 14.66 4.90
C HIS A 11 2.53 13.66 5.07
N GLY A 12 3.54 14.02 5.87
CA GLY A 12 4.66 13.13 6.17
C GLY A 12 4.23 11.87 6.92
N ILE A 13 3.34 12.00 7.91
CA ILE A 13 2.77 10.86 8.64
C ILE A 13 2.00 9.95 7.69
N ALA A 14 1.12 10.51 6.87
CA ALA A 14 0.38 9.76 5.86
C ALA A 14 1.30 9.03 4.87
N ALA A 15 2.43 9.63 4.50
CA ALA A 15 3.41 8.99 3.64
C ALA A 15 4.13 7.82 4.33
N VAL A 16 4.52 7.95 5.61
CA VAL A 16 5.35 6.98 6.33
C VAL A 16 4.54 5.81 6.92
N LEU A 17 3.30 6.06 7.36
CA LEU A 17 2.46 5.09 8.05
C LEU A 17 2.28 3.76 7.27
N PRO A 18 2.03 3.76 5.95
CA PRO A 18 1.94 2.52 5.17
C PRO A 18 3.23 1.70 5.16
N PHE A 19 4.42 2.33 5.19
CA PHE A 19 5.69 1.61 5.18
C PHE A 19 5.92 0.85 6.48
N LEU A 20 5.64 1.49 7.62
CA LEU A 20 5.70 0.83 8.93
C LEU A 20 4.71 -0.34 8.99
N ALA A 21 3.51 -0.14 8.44
CA ALA A 21 2.50 -1.18 8.35
C ALA A 21 2.95 -2.36 7.50
N VAL A 22 3.55 -2.12 6.33
CA VAL A 22 4.09 -3.17 5.46
C VAL A 22 5.09 -4.04 6.22
N ILE A 23 6.02 -3.44 6.98
CA ILE A 23 7.02 -4.17 7.76
C ILE A 23 6.33 -5.05 8.83
N GLY A 24 5.42 -4.47 9.62
CA GLY A 24 4.71 -5.19 10.67
C GLY A 24 3.82 -6.32 10.13
N LEU A 25 3.10 -6.06 9.04
CA LEU A 25 2.21 -7.03 8.38
C LEU A 25 3.00 -8.14 7.69
N ALA A 26 4.16 -7.84 7.11
CA ALA A 26 5.05 -8.86 6.53
C ALA A 26 5.62 -9.79 7.61
N TRP A 27 6.07 -9.24 8.74
CA TRP A 27 6.52 -10.04 9.88
C TRP A 27 5.39 -10.92 10.44
N TYR A 28 4.19 -10.37 10.60
CA TYR A 28 3.02 -11.10 11.04
C TYR A 28 2.62 -12.23 10.08
N GLY A 29 2.66 -11.97 8.77
CA GLY A 29 2.43 -12.96 7.73
C GLY A 29 3.45 -14.09 7.75
N TRP A 30 4.75 -13.76 7.84
CA TRP A 30 5.82 -14.76 7.92
C TRP A 30 5.72 -15.62 9.18
N ARG A 31 5.41 -15.01 10.34
CA ARG A 31 5.19 -15.73 11.60
C ARG A 31 4.02 -16.72 11.48
N SER A 32 2.96 -16.31 10.79
CA SER A 32 1.76 -17.12 10.55
C SER A 32 2.02 -18.26 9.56
N TRP A 33 2.82 -18.00 8.52
CA TRP A 33 3.20 -19.00 7.52
C TRP A 33 4.08 -20.11 8.09
N ARG A 34 5.00 -19.78 9.01
CA ARG A 34 5.84 -20.78 9.69
C ARG A 34 5.06 -21.79 10.53
N GLY A 35 3.80 -21.47 10.89
CA GLY A 35 2.95 -22.37 11.66
C GLY A 35 2.29 -23.49 10.84
N GLY A 36 2.28 -23.39 9.50
CA GLY A 36 1.74 -24.43 8.60
C GLY A 36 0.21 -24.63 8.63
N ASP A 37 -0.50 -24.07 9.60
CA ASP A 37 -1.96 -24.16 9.72
C ASP A 37 -2.68 -23.24 8.72
N ALA A 38 -3.46 -23.84 7.82
CA ALA A 38 -4.21 -23.13 6.78
C ALA A 38 -5.22 -22.11 7.36
N GLY A 39 -5.82 -22.40 8.51
CA GLY A 39 -6.72 -21.50 9.23
C GLY A 39 -6.01 -20.29 9.81
N VAL A 40 -4.80 -20.47 10.34
CA VAL A 40 -3.95 -19.36 10.80
C VAL A 40 -3.54 -18.48 9.63
N ILE A 41 -3.17 -19.08 8.49
CA ILE A 41 -2.82 -18.34 7.27
C ILE A 41 -4.02 -17.54 6.73
N ALA A 42 -5.21 -18.14 6.67
CA ALA A 42 -6.42 -17.46 6.19
C ALA A 42 -6.77 -16.24 7.07
N LYS A 43 -6.74 -16.40 8.39
CA LYS A 43 -6.95 -15.29 9.35
C LYS A 43 -5.89 -14.21 9.22
N ALA A 44 -4.63 -14.61 9.01
CA ALA A 44 -3.53 -13.66 8.83
C ALA A 44 -3.71 -12.83 7.56
N LEU A 45 -4.02 -13.46 6.43
CA LEU A 45 -4.27 -12.77 5.15
C LEU A 45 -5.47 -11.82 5.23
N GLN A 46 -6.53 -12.21 5.93
CA GLN A 46 -7.67 -11.32 6.17
C GLN A 46 -7.27 -10.07 6.97
N ARG A 47 -6.51 -10.23 8.06
CA ARG A 47 -6.03 -9.10 8.87
C ARG A 47 -5.08 -8.20 8.09
N ILE A 48 -4.13 -8.79 7.36
CA ILE A 48 -3.19 -8.06 6.50
C ILE A 48 -3.96 -7.28 5.44
N GLY A 49 -4.95 -7.90 4.80
CA GLY A 49 -5.82 -7.25 3.82
C GLY A 49 -6.55 -6.06 4.42
N LEU A 50 -7.27 -6.24 5.53
CA LEU A 50 -8.07 -5.19 6.15
C LEU A 50 -7.22 -4.02 6.68
N ILE A 51 -6.15 -4.32 7.43
CA ILE A 51 -5.26 -3.29 7.98
C ILE A 51 -4.57 -2.55 6.83
N GLY A 52 -4.09 -3.29 5.82
CA GLY A 52 -3.50 -2.70 4.62
C GLY A 52 -4.49 -1.77 3.91
N TRP A 53 -5.75 -2.17 3.77
CA TRP A 53 -6.80 -1.34 3.17
C TRP A 53 -7.03 -0.03 3.91
N VAL A 54 -7.20 -0.07 5.23
CA VAL A 54 -7.43 1.13 6.03
C VAL A 54 -6.26 2.10 5.92
N LEU A 55 -5.03 1.59 6.07
CA LEU A 55 -3.84 2.44 6.13
C LEU A 55 -3.46 3.00 4.76
N VAL A 56 -3.48 2.17 3.70
CA VAL A 56 -3.12 2.61 2.35
C VAL A 56 -4.21 3.50 1.76
N ALA A 57 -5.50 3.12 1.86
CA ALA A 57 -6.58 3.96 1.34
C ALA A 57 -6.66 5.30 2.08
N GLY A 58 -6.48 5.30 3.41
CA GLY A 58 -6.40 6.53 4.20
C GLY A 58 -5.24 7.42 3.75
N SER A 59 -4.08 6.83 3.48
CA SER A 59 -2.90 7.56 3.00
C SER A 59 -3.12 8.13 1.60
N VAL A 60 -3.57 7.31 0.64
CA VAL A 60 -3.88 7.73 -0.73
C VAL A 60 -4.93 8.85 -0.78
N ALA A 61 -5.93 8.83 0.11
CA ALA A 61 -6.92 9.90 0.19
C ALA A 61 -6.38 11.18 0.84
N SER A 62 -5.57 11.04 1.90
CA SER A 62 -5.04 12.18 2.66
C SER A 62 -3.90 12.93 1.96
N LEU A 63 -3.07 12.23 1.18
CA LEU A 63 -1.88 12.80 0.52
C LEU A 63 -2.23 13.93 -0.48
N PRO A 64 -3.22 13.78 -1.39
CA PRO A 64 -3.64 14.85 -2.29
C PRO A 64 -4.23 16.05 -1.54
N VAL A 65 -5.03 15.80 -0.50
CA VAL A 65 -5.68 16.87 0.28
C VAL A 65 -4.66 17.72 1.01
N THR A 66 -3.75 17.06 1.74
CA THR A 66 -2.68 17.74 2.49
C THR A 66 -1.68 18.42 1.56
N GLY A 67 -1.32 17.78 0.44
CA GLY A 67 -0.45 18.36 -0.59
C GLY A 67 -1.05 19.60 -1.24
N TYR A 68 -2.34 19.55 -1.60
CA TYR A 68 -3.07 20.70 -2.16
C TYR A 68 -3.09 21.88 -1.19
N ARG A 69 -3.42 21.65 0.09
CA ARG A 69 -3.42 22.70 1.12
C ARG A 69 -2.03 23.35 1.27
N MET A 70 -0.96 22.57 1.19
CA MET A 70 0.41 23.09 1.23
C MET A 70 0.71 23.99 0.03
N VAL A 71 0.40 23.53 -1.19
CA VAL A 71 0.63 24.28 -2.43
C VAL A 71 -0.15 25.61 -2.44
N GLN A 72 -1.43 25.57 -2.03
CA GLN A 72 -2.24 26.78 -1.89
C GLN A 72 -1.66 27.79 -0.89
N THR A 73 -1.17 27.33 0.26
CA THR A 73 -0.63 28.20 1.31
C THR A 73 0.70 28.85 0.89
N VAL A 74 1.50 28.15 0.08
CA VAL A 74 2.79 28.65 -0.42
C VAL A 74 2.62 29.49 -1.70
N GLY A 75 1.49 29.34 -2.41
CA GLY A 75 1.22 30.05 -3.66
C GLY A 75 1.91 29.43 -4.88
N TRP A 76 2.26 28.14 -4.83
CA TRP A 76 2.85 27.45 -5.98
C TRP A 76 1.79 27.11 -7.04
N PRO A 77 2.13 27.17 -8.35
CA PRO A 77 1.22 26.74 -9.40
C PRO A 77 1.00 25.23 -9.32
N LEU A 78 -0.22 24.76 -9.61
CA LEU A 78 -0.53 23.32 -9.65
C LEU A 78 0.10 22.61 -10.86
N GLY A 79 0.55 23.37 -11.87
CA GLY A 79 1.17 22.85 -13.09
C GLY A 79 2.62 22.41 -12.93
N GLN A 80 3.16 22.40 -11.71
CA GLN A 80 4.52 21.94 -11.46
C GLN A 80 4.69 20.48 -11.90
N THR A 81 5.73 20.21 -12.69
CA THR A 81 5.99 18.91 -13.32
C THR A 81 6.10 17.79 -12.28
N TRP A 82 6.79 18.05 -11.17
CA TRP A 82 6.92 17.13 -10.04
C TRP A 82 5.58 16.86 -9.34
N LEU A 83 4.70 17.86 -9.24
CA LEU A 83 3.39 17.70 -8.58
C LEU A 83 2.45 16.85 -9.44
N LEU A 84 2.36 17.16 -10.74
CA LEU A 84 1.56 16.40 -11.69
C LEU A 84 2.10 14.98 -11.86
N GLY A 85 3.43 14.83 -12.00
CA GLY A 85 4.09 13.53 -12.09
C GLY A 85 3.81 12.67 -10.87
N SER A 86 3.90 13.23 -9.66
CA SER A 86 3.56 12.51 -8.43
C SER A 86 2.08 12.15 -8.34
N ALA A 87 1.17 13.02 -8.78
CA ALA A 87 -0.27 12.72 -8.80
C ALA A 87 -0.59 11.55 -9.75
N CYS A 88 -0.02 11.55 -10.95
CA CYS A 88 -0.15 10.45 -11.90
C CYS A 88 0.42 9.14 -11.34
N LEU A 89 1.63 9.19 -10.76
CA LEU A 89 2.25 8.02 -10.13
C LEU A 89 1.44 7.51 -8.93
N LEU A 90 0.75 8.37 -8.18
CA LEU A 90 -0.12 7.95 -7.07
C LEU A 90 -1.31 7.14 -7.58
N ILE A 91 -1.91 7.54 -8.69
CA ILE A 91 -2.99 6.77 -9.34
C ILE A 91 -2.46 5.40 -9.80
N VAL A 92 -1.31 5.37 -10.46
CA VAL A 92 -0.67 4.12 -10.92
C VAL A 92 -0.32 3.21 -9.73
N ALA A 93 0.25 3.76 -8.66
CA ALA A 93 0.55 3.04 -7.44
C ALA A 93 -0.73 2.43 -6.81
N THR A 94 -1.82 3.20 -6.80
CA THR A 94 -3.13 2.76 -6.29
C THR A 94 -3.66 1.60 -7.11
N ILE A 95 -3.58 1.67 -8.45
CA ILE A 95 -4.01 0.56 -9.33
C ILE A 95 -3.21 -0.71 -9.03
N PHE A 96 -1.88 -0.62 -8.95
CA PHE A 96 -1.06 -1.79 -8.64
C PHE A 96 -1.32 -2.35 -7.24
N TRP A 97 -1.55 -1.48 -6.26
CA TRP A 97 -1.94 -1.91 -4.92
C TRP A 97 -3.30 -2.62 -4.91
N LEU A 98 -4.30 -2.11 -5.65
CA LEU A 98 -5.59 -2.79 -5.82
C LEU A 98 -5.40 -4.18 -6.45
N LEU A 99 -4.62 -4.27 -7.53
CA LEU A 99 -4.29 -5.55 -8.16
C LEU A 99 -3.62 -6.52 -7.17
N PHE A 100 -2.68 -6.04 -6.36
CA PHE A 100 -2.06 -6.83 -5.30
C PHE A 100 -3.09 -7.35 -4.28
N THR A 101 -3.96 -6.49 -3.76
CA THR A 101 -4.95 -6.90 -2.75
C THR A 101 -5.95 -7.92 -3.28
N THR A 102 -6.38 -7.81 -4.55
CA THR A 102 -7.25 -8.85 -5.14
C THR A 102 -6.60 -10.24 -5.13
N ARG A 103 -5.28 -10.32 -5.28
CA ARG A 103 -4.54 -11.59 -5.20
C ARG A 103 -4.47 -12.11 -3.77
N LEU A 104 -4.27 -11.23 -2.79
CA LEU A 104 -4.32 -11.63 -1.37
C LEU A 104 -5.69 -12.20 -0.98
N TRP A 105 -6.78 -11.56 -1.41
CA TRP A 105 -8.13 -12.06 -1.18
C TRP A 105 -8.36 -13.43 -1.82
N ARG A 106 -7.89 -13.64 -3.05
CA ARG A 106 -7.94 -14.96 -3.71
C ARG A 106 -7.16 -16.03 -2.95
N ILE A 107 -5.98 -15.72 -2.42
CA ILE A 107 -5.18 -16.68 -1.63
C ILE A 107 -5.90 -17.00 -0.32
N ARG A 108 -6.51 -16.01 0.34
CA ARG A 108 -7.36 -16.24 1.51
C ARG A 108 -8.51 -17.20 1.18
N ASP A 109 -9.23 -16.97 0.08
CA ASP A 109 -10.36 -17.81 -0.28
C ASP A 109 -9.92 -19.26 -0.56
N LEU A 110 -8.77 -19.45 -1.22
CA LEU A 110 -8.16 -20.76 -1.39
C LEU A 110 -7.77 -21.41 -0.04
N ALA A 111 -7.26 -20.63 0.91
CA ALA A 111 -6.90 -21.11 2.24
C ALA A 111 -8.14 -21.52 3.07
N LEU A 112 -9.27 -20.81 2.92
CA LEU A 112 -10.53 -21.18 3.56
C LEU A 112 -11.10 -22.49 3.01
N VAL A 113 -11.04 -22.68 1.68
CA VAL A 113 -11.45 -23.94 1.04
C VAL A 113 -10.58 -25.10 1.53
N ALA A 114 -9.26 -24.93 1.52
CA ALA A 114 -8.29 -25.92 2.02
C ALA A 114 -8.54 -26.29 3.49
N GLN A 115 -8.86 -25.30 4.33
CA GLN A 115 -9.23 -25.55 5.72
C GLN A 115 -10.49 -26.42 5.84
N SER A 116 -11.51 -26.17 5.03
CA SER A 116 -12.77 -26.93 5.06
C SER A 116 -12.67 -28.35 4.50
N SER A 117 -11.77 -28.58 3.53
CA SER A 117 -11.55 -29.89 2.92
C SER A 117 -10.49 -30.74 3.62
N GLY A 118 -9.68 -30.14 4.50
CA GLY A 118 -8.52 -30.80 5.12
C GLY A 118 -7.36 -31.03 4.16
N GLU A 119 -7.42 -30.46 2.95
CA GLU A 119 -6.39 -30.57 1.92
C GLU A 119 -5.36 -29.44 2.04
N PRO A 120 -4.11 -29.63 1.55
CA PRO A 120 -3.13 -28.57 1.49
C PRO A 120 -3.59 -27.43 0.55
N ILE A 121 -3.09 -26.21 0.80
CA ILE A 121 -3.35 -25.05 -0.06
C ILE A 121 -2.97 -25.37 -1.51
N ALA A 122 -3.94 -25.19 -2.41
CA ALA A 122 -3.78 -25.51 -3.83
C ALA A 122 -2.56 -24.80 -4.45
N ALA A 123 -1.88 -25.48 -5.39
CA ALA A 123 -0.72 -24.96 -6.12
C ALA A 123 -0.97 -23.59 -6.80
N GLY A 124 -2.24 -23.26 -7.08
CA GLY A 124 -2.67 -21.96 -7.58
C GLY A 124 -2.31 -20.79 -6.65
N ALA A 125 -2.22 -21.00 -5.33
CA ALA A 125 -1.90 -19.96 -4.35
C ALA A 125 -0.48 -19.40 -4.53
N ALA A 126 0.50 -20.27 -4.81
CA ALA A 126 1.88 -19.84 -5.06
C ALA A 126 1.98 -18.96 -6.31
N ARG A 127 1.19 -19.26 -7.35
CA ARG A 127 1.10 -18.43 -8.55
C ARG A 127 0.47 -17.07 -8.24
N GLN A 128 -0.65 -17.04 -7.50
CA GLN A 128 -1.27 -15.77 -7.09
C GLN A 128 -0.32 -14.93 -6.23
N TRP A 129 0.46 -15.56 -5.35
CA TRP A 129 1.45 -14.88 -4.52
C TRP A 129 2.56 -14.24 -5.35
N LYS A 130 3.14 -14.96 -6.32
CA LYS A 130 4.17 -14.42 -7.22
C LYS A 130 3.69 -13.19 -7.99
N PHE A 131 2.49 -13.27 -8.59
CA PHE A 131 1.91 -12.12 -9.29
C PHE A 131 1.54 -10.98 -8.34
N GLY A 132 1.00 -11.30 -7.16
CA GLY A 132 0.74 -10.32 -6.12
C GLY A 132 2.00 -9.56 -5.73
N LEU A 133 3.09 -10.27 -5.46
CA LEU A 133 4.38 -9.68 -5.10
C LEU A 133 4.92 -8.76 -6.21
N ALA A 134 4.77 -9.14 -7.47
CA ALA A 134 5.14 -8.28 -8.60
C ALA A 134 4.33 -6.96 -8.61
N PHE A 135 3.01 -7.02 -8.41
CA PHE A 135 2.18 -5.81 -8.31
C PHE A 135 2.54 -4.96 -7.09
N PHE A 136 2.82 -5.59 -5.94
CA PHE A 136 3.28 -4.88 -4.76
C PHE A 136 4.62 -4.17 -5.00
N ALA A 137 5.57 -4.83 -5.65
CA ALA A 137 6.86 -4.23 -6.00
C ALA A 137 6.70 -3.05 -6.98
N LEU A 138 5.82 -3.16 -7.96
CA LEU A 138 5.50 -2.05 -8.88
C LEU A 138 4.86 -0.87 -8.16
N ALA A 139 3.90 -1.13 -7.25
CA ALA A 139 3.31 -0.08 -6.42
C ALA A 139 4.38 0.64 -5.57
N LEU A 140 5.28 -0.13 -4.94
CA LEU A 140 6.39 0.40 -4.14
C LEU A 140 7.35 1.24 -4.98
N LEU A 141 7.69 0.80 -6.20
CA LEU A 141 8.51 1.55 -7.13
C LEU A 141 7.87 2.91 -7.47
N CYS A 142 6.55 2.94 -7.74
CA CYS A 142 5.84 4.18 -7.97
C CYS A 142 5.91 5.12 -6.76
N VAL A 143 5.72 4.61 -5.54
CA VAL A 143 5.82 5.44 -4.32
C VAL A 143 7.24 5.96 -4.11
N ILE A 144 8.27 5.15 -4.36
CA ILE A 144 9.68 5.60 -4.30
C ILE A 144 9.91 6.73 -5.32
N ALA A 145 9.42 6.58 -6.55
CA ALA A 145 9.52 7.62 -7.57
C ALA A 145 8.79 8.92 -7.15
N ILE A 146 7.62 8.82 -6.52
CA ILE A 146 6.92 9.98 -5.93
C ILE A 146 7.80 10.67 -4.88
N LEU A 147 8.39 9.92 -3.96
CA LEU A 147 9.28 10.48 -2.93
C LEU A 147 10.47 11.20 -3.56
N VAL A 148 11.10 10.60 -4.57
CA VAL A 148 12.20 11.23 -5.31
C VAL A 148 11.74 12.55 -5.93
N LEU A 149 10.61 12.60 -6.64
CA LEU A 149 10.07 13.82 -7.24
C LEU A 149 9.76 14.90 -6.20
N MET A 150 9.17 14.52 -5.07
CA MET A 150 8.81 15.44 -3.99
C MET A 150 10.02 16.03 -3.26
N ILE A 151 11.14 15.30 -3.22
CA ILE A 151 12.39 15.73 -2.62
C ILE A 151 13.19 16.58 -3.61
N SER A 152 13.37 16.10 -4.84
CA SER A 152 14.22 16.76 -5.84
C SER A 152 13.56 18.00 -6.45
N LYS A 153 12.22 18.05 -6.47
CA LYS A 153 11.41 19.16 -7.03
C LYS A 153 12.03 19.72 -8.32
N PRO A 154 12.24 18.87 -9.34
CA PRO A 154 12.77 19.33 -10.62
C PRO A 154 11.90 20.46 -11.17
N VAL A 155 12.54 21.46 -11.76
CA VAL A 155 11.91 22.70 -12.25
C VAL A 155 10.70 22.47 -13.17
#